data_AF-A0A4S4CIP0-F1
#
_entry.id   AF-A0A4S4CIP0-F1
#
_cell.length_a   1.000
_cell.length_b   1.000
_cell.length_c   1.000
_cell.angle_alpha   90.00
_cell.angle_beta   90.00
_cell.angle_gamma   90.00
#
_symmetry.space_group_name_H-M   'P 1'
#
loop_
_entity.id
_entity.type
_entity.pdbx_description
1 polymer ?
#
loop_
_entity_poly.entity_id
_entity_poly.type
_entity_poly.pdbx_seq_one_letter_code
_entity_poly.pdbx_strand_id
1 'polypeptide(L)'
;MSLKPHEWLRDLRLGKDLRQSDIERRTADFIGKIPITTLGKLESGRLPLTTLRPPQVRALQRVLEISPQEWNARSKPLPVGTGERI
;
A
#
# COMPACT_ATOMS: atom_id res chain seq x y z
N MET A 1 -1.51 -13.45 -12.78
CA MET A 1 -0.21 -12.84 -12.44
C MET A 1 -0.32 -12.25 -11.04
N SER A 2 0.64 -12.52 -10.15
CA SER A 2 0.63 -11.92 -8.81
C SER A 2 1.20 -10.50 -8.89
N LEU A 3 0.40 -9.48 -8.57
CA LEU A 3 0.83 -8.08 -8.55
C LEU A 3 1.91 -7.87 -7.49
N LYS A 4 2.93 -7.07 -7.80
CA LYS A 4 3.87 -6.60 -6.77
C LYS A 4 3.13 -5.69 -5.77
N PRO A 5 3.63 -5.54 -4.53
CA PRO A 5 2.95 -4.75 -3.50
C PRO A 5 2.57 -3.31 -3.94
N HIS A 6 3.44 -2.64 -4.70
CA HIS A 6 3.19 -1.29 -5.20
C HIS A 6 2.14 -1.25 -6.32
N GLU A 7 2.15 -2.24 -7.21
CA GLU A 7 1.15 -2.39 -8.27
C GLU A 7 -0.22 -2.71 -7.67
N TRP A 8 -0.27 -3.58 -6.66
CA TRP A 8 -1.47 -3.90 -5.90
C TRP A 8 -2.07 -2.66 -5.22
N LEU A 9 -1.24 -1.85 -4.54
CA LEU A 9 -1.73 -0.61 -3.91
C LEU A 9 -2.31 0.36 -4.95
N ARG A 10 -1.62 0.51 -6.09
CA ARG A 10 -2.08 1.38 -7.18
C ARG A 10 -3.39 0.86 -7.80
N ASP A 11 -3.46 -0.43 -8.07
CA ASP A 11 -4.64 -1.10 -8.62
C ASP A 11 -5.86 -0.91 -7.70
N LEU A 12 -5.70 -1.16 -6.39
CA LEU A 12 -6.75 -0.93 -5.40
C LEU A 12 -7.23 0.52 -5.37
N ARG A 13 -6.32 1.49 -5.41
CA ARG A 13 -6.68 2.91 -5.43
C ARG A 13 -7.49 3.24 -6.69
N LEU A 14 -7.04 2.78 -7.86
CA LEU A 14 -7.70 3.03 -9.13
C LEU A 14 -9.06 2.31 -9.23
N GLY A 15 -9.16 1.08 -8.72
CA GLY A 15 -10.42 0.34 -8.65
C GLY A 15 -11.49 0.99 -7.77
N LYS A 16 -11.08 1.91 -6.88
CA LYS A 16 -11.98 2.74 -6.06
C LYS A 16 -12.19 4.15 -6.61
N ASP A 17 -11.68 4.45 -7.80
CA ASP A 17 -11.71 5.77 -8.44
C ASP A 17 -11.12 6.89 -7.56
N LEU A 18 -10.12 6.56 -6.74
CA LEU A 18 -9.49 7.52 -5.84
C LEU A 18 -8.24 8.13 -6.49
N ARG A 19 -8.07 9.44 -6.39
CA ARG A 19 -6.78 10.09 -6.70
C ARG A 19 -5.85 10.01 -5.50
N GLN A 20 -4.56 10.19 -5.73
CA GLN A 20 -3.59 10.22 -4.62
C GLN A 20 -3.88 11.38 -3.65
N SER A 21 -4.41 12.51 -4.15
CA SER A 21 -4.88 13.63 -3.34
C SER A 21 -6.09 13.27 -2.48
N ASP A 22 -6.96 12.35 -2.93
CA ASP A 22 -8.09 11.89 -2.13
C ASP A 22 -7.61 11.02 -0.96
N ILE A 23 -6.58 10.19 -1.16
CA ILE A 23 -5.96 9.43 -0.08
C ILE A 23 -5.31 10.37 0.94
N GLU A 24 -4.56 11.37 0.48
CA GLU A 24 -3.96 12.35 1.40
C GLU A 24 -5.03 13.07 2.22
N ARG A 25 -6.10 13.55 1.56
CA ARG A 25 -7.22 14.22 2.23
C ARG A 25 -7.90 13.31 3.25
N ARG A 26 -8.30 12.10 2.85
CA ARG A 26 -9.01 11.16 3.72
C ARG A 26 -8.13 10.60 4.84
N THR A 27 -6.84 10.41 4.61
CA THR A 27 -5.92 9.97 5.67
C THR A 27 -5.60 11.09 6.67
N ALA A 28 -5.84 12.36 6.32
CA ALA A 28 -5.64 13.50 7.22
C ALA A 28 -6.61 13.51 8.41
N ASP A 29 -7.78 12.87 8.28
CA ASP A 29 -8.74 12.67 9.38
C ASP A 29 -8.25 11.66 10.44
N PHE A 30 -7.11 11.01 10.19
CA PHE A 30 -6.48 10.04 11.08
C PHE A 30 -5.09 10.52 11.51
N ILE A 31 -4.61 9.99 12.63
CA ILE A 31 -3.23 10.20 13.13
C ILE A 31 -2.17 9.79 12.07
N GLY A 32 -2.56 8.92 11.14
CA GLY A 32 -1.70 8.34 10.10
C GLY A 32 -1.75 9.01 8.75
N LYS A 33 -1.81 10.36 8.66
CA LYS A 33 -1.79 11.07 7.37
C LYS A 33 -0.66 10.57 6.46
N ILE A 34 -0.99 10.34 5.19
CA ILE A 34 -0.04 9.96 4.16
C ILE A 34 0.04 11.06 3.11
N PRO A 35 1.18 11.76 3.00
CA PRO A 35 1.37 12.75 1.97
C PRO A 35 1.26 12.17 0.56
N ILE A 36 0.74 12.95 -0.38
CA ILE A 36 0.64 12.57 -1.80
C ILE A 36 1.99 12.11 -2.37
N THR A 37 3.08 12.77 -1.97
CA THR A 37 4.45 12.43 -2.41
C THR A 37 4.91 11.08 -1.87
N THR A 38 4.57 10.75 -0.63
CA THR A 38 4.83 9.43 -0.03
C THR A 38 4.04 8.36 -0.76
N LEU A 39 2.75 8.60 -1.04
CA LEU A 39 1.91 7.67 -1.77
C LEU A 39 2.44 7.41 -3.19
N GLY A 40 2.87 8.45 -3.90
CA GLY A 40 3.51 8.31 -5.22
C GLY A 40 4.79 7.46 -5.18
N LYS A 41 5.60 7.58 -4.12
CA LYS A 41 6.79 6.71 -3.93
C LYS A 41 6.40 5.26 -3.63
N LEU A 42 5.33 5.04 -2.86
CA LEU A 42 4.81 3.69 -2.59
C LEU A 42 4.28 3.02 -3.86
N GLU A 43 3.45 3.71 -4.65
CA GLU A 43 2.83 3.17 -5.88
C GLU A 43 3.83 2.97 -7.03
N SER A 44 4.95 3.70 -7.03
CA SER A 44 6.05 3.51 -7.98
C SER A 44 7.09 2.49 -7.51
N GLY A 45 6.93 1.91 -6.32
CA GLY A 45 7.87 0.97 -5.73
C GLY A 45 9.20 1.58 -5.27
N ARG A 46 9.34 2.91 -5.31
CA ARG A 46 10.53 3.64 -4.78
C ARG A 46 10.58 3.63 -3.25
N LEU A 47 9.44 3.39 -2.61
CA LEU A 47 9.32 3.18 -1.17
C LEU A 47 8.53 1.88 -0.93
N PRO A 48 9.04 0.93 -0.14
CA PRO A 48 8.29 -0.29 0.15
C PRO A 48 7.12 -0.05 1.11
N LEU A 49 6.02 -0.80 0.98
CA LEU A 49 4.85 -0.67 1.87
C LEU A 49 5.18 -0.92 3.35
N THR A 50 6.22 -1.70 3.62
CA THR A 50 6.70 -2.02 4.98
C THR A 50 7.31 -0.84 5.73
N THR A 51 7.64 0.27 5.05
CA THR A 51 8.15 1.48 5.74
C THR A 51 7.06 2.30 6.41
N LEU A 52 5.79 2.03 6.09
CA LEU A 52 4.67 2.73 6.69
C LEU A 52 4.56 2.39 8.18
N ARG A 53 4.38 3.42 9.00
CA ARG A 53 4.19 3.24 10.44
C ARG A 53 2.80 2.66 10.71
N PRO A 54 2.58 1.94 11.84
CA PRO A 54 1.28 1.35 12.15
C PRO A 54 0.08 2.30 12.07
N PRO A 55 0.16 3.58 12.51
CA PRO A 55 -0.95 4.52 12.32
C PRO A 55 -1.27 4.80 10.85
N GLN A 56 -0.26 4.85 9.97
CA GLN A 56 -0.42 5.10 8.54
C GLN A 56 -1.01 3.88 7.83
N VAL A 57 -0.56 2.68 8.20
CA VAL A 57 -1.14 1.42 7.72
C VAL A 57 -2.63 1.35 8.07
N ARG A 58 -3.00 1.65 9.32
CA ARG A 58 -4.41 1.68 9.75
C ARG A 58 -5.23 2.73 8.99
N ALA A 59 -4.67 3.92 8.76
CA ALA A 59 -5.36 4.96 7.99
C ALA A 59 -5.63 4.50 6.54
N LEU A 60 -4.63 3.91 5.87
CA LEU A 60 -4.83 3.34 4.52
C LEU A 60 -5.83 2.20 4.50
N GLN A 61 -5.74 1.27 5.46
CA GLN A 61 -6.69 0.16 5.58
C GLN A 61 -8.14 0.65 5.69
N ARG A 62 -8.37 1.75 6.41
CA ARG A 62 -9.70 2.36 6.52
C ARG A 62 -10.13 3.04 5.22
N VAL A 63 -9.26 3.84 4.60
CA VAL A 63 -9.58 4.59 3.38
C VAL A 63 -9.79 3.68 2.16
N LEU A 64 -8.99 2.61 2.08
CA LEU A 64 -9.04 1.62 1.00
C LEU A 64 -9.83 0.37 1.37
N GLU A 65 -10.48 0.35 2.53
CA GLU A 65 -11.32 -0.77 3.00
C GLU A 65 -10.60 -2.14 2.93
N ILE A 66 -9.32 -2.15 3.29
CA ILE A 66 -8.46 -3.34 3.27
C ILE A 66 -8.42 -3.97 4.65
N SER A 67 -8.62 -5.28 4.72
CA SER A 67 -8.46 -6.02 5.98
C SER A 67 -6.99 -6.10 6.42
N PRO A 68 -6.71 -6.20 7.73
CA PRO A 68 -5.34 -6.41 8.21
C PRO A 68 -4.66 -7.66 7.62
N GLN A 69 -5.43 -8.73 7.41
CA GLN A 69 -4.97 -9.98 6.83
C GLN A 69 -4.54 -9.79 5.37
N GLU A 70 -5.38 -9.15 4.57
CA GLU A 70 -5.07 -8.85 3.17
C GLU A 70 -3.85 -7.94 3.03
N TRP A 71 -3.77 -6.90 3.86
CA TRP A 71 -2.60 -6.03 3.91
C TRP A 71 -1.33 -6.84 4.18
N ASN A 72 -1.34 -7.73 5.18
CA ASN A 72 -0.17 -8.54 5.52
C ASN A 72 0.23 -9.52 4.41
N ALA A 73 -0.74 -10.07 3.68
CA ALA A 73 -0.50 -10.97 2.56
C ALA A 73 0.11 -10.26 1.34
N ARG A 74 -0.23 -8.98 1.12
CA ARG A 74 0.13 -8.23 -0.09
C ARG A 74 1.24 -7.21 0.10
N SER A 75 1.49 -6.74 1.32
CA SER A 75 2.47 -5.68 1.61
C SER A 75 3.90 -6.17 1.73
N LYS A 76 4.10 -7.48 1.95
CA LYS A 76 5.41 -8.10 1.96
C LYS A 76 5.87 -8.33 0.51
N PRO A 77 7.15 -8.07 0.19
CA PRO A 77 7.69 -8.55 -1.07
C PRO A 77 7.48 -10.07 -1.15
N LEU A 78 7.04 -10.56 -2.32
CA LEU A 78 6.98 -11.99 -2.56
C LEU A 78 8.35 -12.60 -2.19
N PRO A 79 8.39 -13.74 -1.49
CA PRO A 79 9.66 -14.42 -1.30
C PRO A 79 10.27 -14.60 -2.68
N VAL A 80 11.44 -13.98 -2.90
CA VAL A 80 12.26 -14.29 -4.07
C VAL A 80 12.43 -15.80 -3.99
N GLY A 81 11.90 -16.52 -4.99
CA GLY A 81 11.97 -17.97 -5.00
C GLY A 81 13.39 -18.37 -4.68
N THR A 82 13.57 -19.03 -3.54
CA THR A 82 14.77 -19.81 -3.27
C THR A 82 14.85 -20.75 -4.45
N GLY A 83 15.73 -20.44 -5.40
CA GLY A 83 16.00 -21.32 -6.52
C GLY A 83 16.30 -22.68 -5.92
N GLU A 84 15.41 -23.63 -6.20
CA GLU A 84 15.64 -25.04 -6.02
C GLU A 84 16.90 -25.35 -6.83
N ARG A 85 18.05 -25.34 -6.15
CA ARG A 85 19.28 -25.90 -6.67
C ARG A 85 19.16 -27.40 -6.51
N ILE A 86 18.71 -28.04 -7.60
CA ILE A 86 19.03 -29.42 -7.93
C ILE A 86 20.53 -29.68 -7.85
#